data_AF-A0A2D1IT42-F1
#
_entry.id   AF-A0A2D1IT42-F1
#
_cell.length_a   1.000
_cell.length_b   1.000
_cell.length_c   1.000
_cell.angle_alpha   90.00
_cell.angle_beta   90.00
_cell.angle_gamma   90.00
#
_symmetry.space_group_name_H-M   'P 1'
#
loop_
_entity.id
_entity.type
_entity.pdbx_description
1 polymer ?
#
loop_
_entity_poly.entity_id
_entity_poly.type
_entity_poly.pdbx_seq_one_letter_code
_entity_poly.pdbx_strand_id
1 'polypeptide(L)'
;MLKNLLTPFKKNKLIQTNYNLNTKREIKMRYQNTINLFQQNIFIQQVNININIYPIINTMLKDLNIAFSEFKTACEFSNEAEVREKALSVLARYRSILDNKRDFYQAIPNNYIHMNNYNELNKNQLLHLSFLETGLILLSTFLDNAAKFDSEKIAASLYTNIIDLYEYSFPNTINNQFWYNLKLFEFLLRENIIHNWNISRINFTFTEDQLEDFFTKNRKTILKDIRSLNNIFNPLDNYEINIIFQMHKKIESFKEKFESKKLVTVN
;
A
#
# COMPACT_ATOMS: atom_id res chain seq x y z
N MET A 1 -30.20 28.74 50.38
CA MET A 1 -30.22 27.43 49.69
C MET A 1 -29.95 27.57 48.17
N LEU A 2 -28.83 28.18 47.75
CA LEU A 2 -28.54 28.41 46.32
C LEU A 2 -27.02 28.31 46.02
N LYS A 3 -26.33 27.31 46.58
CA LYS A 3 -24.90 27.04 46.30
C LYS A 3 -24.62 25.74 45.52
N ASN A 4 -25.64 24.94 45.21
CA ASN A 4 -25.47 23.60 44.59
C ASN A 4 -25.92 23.48 43.12
N LEU A 5 -26.21 24.58 42.41
CA LEU A 5 -26.70 24.53 41.02
C LEU A 5 -25.64 24.90 39.94
N LEU A 6 -24.41 25.28 40.32
CA LEU A 6 -23.37 25.73 39.37
C LEU A 6 -22.23 24.73 39.12
N THR A 7 -22.21 23.60 39.83
CA THR A 7 -21.19 22.54 39.67
C THR A 7 -21.32 21.67 38.41
N PRO A 8 -22.50 21.42 37.78
CA PRO A 8 -22.57 20.58 36.58
C PRO A 8 -22.00 21.27 35.33
N PHE A 9 -22.16 22.59 35.22
CA PHE A 9 -21.78 23.35 34.02
C PHE A 9 -20.27 23.49 33.84
N LYS A 10 -19.49 23.63 34.92
CA LYS A 10 -18.02 23.67 34.84
C LYS A 10 -17.42 22.30 34.51
N LYS A 11 -17.99 21.21 35.03
CA LYS A 11 -17.53 19.84 34.76
C LYS A 11 -17.77 19.44 33.30
N ASN A 12 -18.95 19.76 32.74
CA ASN A 12 -19.24 19.49 31.32
C ASN A 12 -18.37 20.31 30.36
N LYS A 13 -18.04 21.57 30.69
CA LYS A 13 -17.15 22.41 29.87
C LYS A 13 -15.69 21.91 29.89
N LEU A 14 -15.21 21.41 31.04
CA LEU A 14 -13.90 20.77 31.19
C LEU A 14 -13.80 19.40 30.48
N ILE A 15 -14.86 18.60 30.53
CA ILE A 15 -14.92 17.31 29.81
C ILE A 15 -14.96 17.55 28.30
N GLN A 16 -15.77 18.50 27.81
CA GLN A 16 -15.79 18.86 26.38
C GLN A 16 -14.47 19.47 25.89
N THR A 17 -13.79 20.27 26.71
CA THR A 17 -12.47 20.82 26.34
C THR A 17 -11.37 19.76 26.35
N ASN A 18 -11.37 18.84 27.32
CA ASN A 18 -10.41 17.73 27.36
C ASN A 18 -10.66 16.71 26.23
N TYR A 19 -11.92 16.42 25.90
CA TYR A 19 -12.26 15.58 24.75
C TYR A 19 -11.79 16.24 23.46
N ASN A 20 -12.11 17.53 23.24
CA ASN A 20 -11.62 18.29 22.08
C ASN A 20 -10.09 18.37 21.99
N LEU A 21 -9.39 18.47 23.13
CA LEU A 21 -7.92 18.50 23.17
C LEU A 21 -7.30 17.14 22.84
N ASN A 22 -7.89 16.03 23.32
CA ASN A 22 -7.45 14.68 22.99
C ASN A 22 -7.74 14.37 21.51
N THR A 23 -8.91 14.71 20.99
CA THR A 23 -9.24 14.55 19.57
C THR A 23 -8.30 15.39 18.69
N LYS A 24 -8.00 16.63 19.06
CA LYS A 24 -7.01 17.46 18.34
C LYS A 24 -5.59 16.88 18.39
N ARG A 25 -5.17 16.31 19.52
CA ARG A 25 -3.87 15.64 19.65
C ARG A 25 -3.80 14.37 18.80
N GLU A 26 -4.84 13.55 18.80
CA GLU A 26 -4.92 12.34 17.97
C GLU A 26 -4.91 12.66 16.47
N ILE A 27 -5.65 13.68 16.04
CA ILE A 27 -5.63 14.16 14.64
C ILE A 27 -4.22 14.65 14.26
N LYS A 28 -3.58 15.45 15.13
CA LYS A 28 -2.21 15.96 14.90
C LYS A 28 -1.16 14.84 14.84
N MET A 29 -1.30 13.78 15.66
CA MET A 29 -0.40 12.62 15.60
C MET A 29 -0.61 11.81 14.31
N ARG A 30 -1.85 11.59 13.88
CA ARG A 30 -2.14 10.91 12.59
C ARG A 30 -1.61 11.72 11.41
N TYR A 31 -1.78 13.04 11.43
CA TYR A 31 -1.24 13.97 10.43
C TYR A 31 0.28 13.83 10.28
N GLN A 32 1.02 13.94 11.40
CA GLN A 32 2.47 13.87 11.38
C GLN A 32 2.96 12.50 10.93
N ASN A 33 2.27 11.42 11.32
CA ASN A 33 2.62 10.06 10.91
C ASN A 33 2.49 9.86 9.40
N THR A 34 1.42 10.34 8.76
CA THR A 34 1.27 10.21 7.29
C THR A 34 2.34 11.00 6.54
N ILE A 35 2.67 12.22 6.99
CA ILE A 35 3.74 13.03 6.39
C ILE A 35 5.09 12.33 6.55
N ASN A 36 5.38 11.80 7.74
CA ASN A 36 6.62 11.08 8.00
C ASN A 36 6.75 9.84 7.11
N LEU A 37 5.68 9.06 6.93
CA LEU A 37 5.68 7.88 6.04
C LEU A 37 5.92 8.28 4.58
N PHE A 38 5.28 9.35 4.11
CA PHE A 38 5.48 9.86 2.76
C PHE A 38 6.93 10.30 2.54
N GLN A 39 7.47 11.09 3.47
CA GLN A 39 8.84 11.58 3.42
C GLN A 39 9.88 10.46 3.54
N GLN A 40 9.63 9.45 4.37
CA GLN A 40 10.47 8.25 4.47
C GLN A 40 10.54 7.50 3.14
N ASN A 41 9.42 7.36 2.42
CA ASN A 41 9.42 6.73 1.10
C ASN A 41 10.15 7.56 0.04
N ILE A 42 10.01 8.88 0.06
CA ILE A 42 10.82 9.76 -0.82
C ILE A 42 12.31 9.65 -0.48
N PHE A 43 12.65 9.55 0.79
CA PHE A 43 14.03 9.35 1.24
C PHE A 43 14.60 8.00 0.79
N ILE A 44 13.82 6.91 0.87
CA ILE A 44 14.21 5.59 0.34
C ILE A 44 14.56 5.70 -1.15
N GLN A 45 13.74 6.41 -1.93
CA GLN A 45 14.01 6.65 -3.34
C GLN A 45 15.34 7.40 -3.52
N GLN A 46 15.51 8.53 -2.82
CA GLN A 46 16.68 9.38 -2.95
C GLN A 46 17.98 8.69 -2.51
N VAL A 47 17.98 7.99 -1.38
CA VAL A 47 19.21 7.51 -0.71
C VAL A 47 19.46 6.04 -0.93
N ASN A 48 18.45 5.18 -0.77
CA ASN A 48 18.65 3.73 -0.89
C ASN A 48 18.75 3.30 -2.35
N ILE A 49 17.94 3.91 -3.22
CA ILE A 49 18.01 3.65 -4.67
C ILE A 49 19.11 4.51 -5.32
N ASN A 50 19.48 5.62 -4.68
CA ASN A 50 20.54 6.55 -5.08
C ASN A 50 20.26 7.27 -6.41
N ILE A 51 18.98 7.59 -6.66
CA ILE A 51 18.55 8.32 -7.88
C ILE A 51 18.67 9.84 -7.75
N ASN A 52 19.00 10.33 -6.55
CA ASN A 52 19.16 11.77 -6.26
C ASN A 52 20.36 12.42 -6.99
N ILE A 53 21.24 11.60 -7.58
CA ILE A 53 22.39 12.04 -8.38
C ILE A 53 21.93 12.84 -9.61
N TYR A 54 20.69 12.64 -10.07
CA TYR A 54 20.14 13.30 -11.24
C TYR A 54 19.24 14.48 -10.82
N PRO A 55 19.60 15.73 -11.20
CA PRO A 55 18.90 16.94 -10.73
C PRO A 55 17.41 16.96 -11.08
N ILE A 56 17.02 16.48 -12.27
CA ILE A 56 15.63 16.48 -12.74
C ILE A 56 14.76 15.60 -11.83
N ILE A 57 15.23 14.40 -11.51
CA ILE A 57 14.54 13.45 -10.62
C ILE A 57 14.43 14.00 -9.21
N ASN A 58 15.53 14.55 -8.69
CA ASN A 58 15.51 15.11 -7.35
C ASN A 58 14.52 16.28 -7.23
N THR A 59 14.40 17.11 -8.27
CA THR A 59 13.40 18.18 -8.34
C THR A 59 11.99 17.61 -8.37
N MET A 60 11.70 16.63 -9.24
CA MET A 60 10.38 16.01 -9.30
C MET A 60 9.93 15.41 -7.95
N LEU A 61 10.84 14.74 -7.23
CA LEU A 61 10.56 14.18 -5.91
C LEU A 61 10.34 15.25 -4.84
N LYS A 62 11.12 16.33 -4.86
CA LYS A 62 10.92 17.48 -3.96
C LYS A 62 9.59 18.16 -4.23
N ASP A 63 9.25 18.40 -5.48
CA ASP A 63 7.99 19.04 -5.88
C ASP A 63 6.79 18.20 -5.46
N LEU A 64 6.87 16.87 -5.61
CA LEU A 64 5.84 15.97 -5.11
C LEU A 64 5.69 16.07 -3.59
N ASN A 65 6.79 16.08 -2.84
CA ASN A 65 6.77 16.19 -1.38
C ASN A 65 6.20 17.54 -0.89
N ILE A 66 6.55 18.63 -1.57
CA ILE A 66 5.99 19.96 -1.30
C ILE A 66 4.47 19.94 -1.56
N ALA A 67 4.04 19.45 -2.71
CA ALA A 67 2.62 19.39 -3.06
C ALA A 67 1.81 18.51 -2.12
N PHE A 68 2.37 17.39 -1.65
CA PHE A 68 1.73 16.55 -0.65
C PHE A 68 1.56 17.28 0.68
N SER A 69 2.58 18.01 1.11
CA SER A 69 2.54 18.82 2.34
C SER A 69 1.52 19.95 2.24
N GLU A 70 1.43 20.63 1.08
CA GLU A 70 0.42 21.64 0.80
C GLU A 70 -1.00 21.05 0.83
N PHE A 71 -1.22 19.91 0.19
CA PHE A 71 -2.51 19.23 0.22
C PHE A 71 -2.92 18.83 1.65
N LYS A 72 -2.00 18.26 2.42
CA LYS A 72 -2.23 17.93 3.83
C LYS A 72 -2.57 19.17 4.65
N THR A 73 -1.86 20.27 4.44
CA THR A 73 -2.14 21.56 5.11
C THR A 73 -3.52 22.08 4.73
N ALA A 74 -3.86 22.08 3.44
CA ALA A 74 -5.19 22.50 2.97
C ALA A 74 -6.30 21.65 3.58
N CYS A 75 -6.11 20.33 3.70
CA CYS A 75 -7.08 19.47 4.37
C CYS A 75 -7.37 19.95 5.80
N GLU A 76 -6.43 20.55 6.51
CA GLU A 76 -6.64 21.01 7.90
C GLU A 76 -7.22 22.41 8.01
N PHE A 77 -6.81 23.33 7.13
CA PHE A 77 -7.02 24.77 7.32
C PHE A 77 -7.82 25.46 6.22
N SER A 78 -8.15 24.76 5.15
CA SER A 78 -8.75 25.36 3.96
C SER A 78 -10.16 24.89 3.68
N ASN A 79 -10.83 25.59 2.76
CA ASN A 79 -12.15 25.21 2.27
C ASN A 79 -12.05 24.07 1.24
N GLU A 80 -13.20 23.48 0.91
CA GLU A 80 -13.32 22.37 -0.04
C GLU A 80 -12.67 22.63 -1.41
N ALA A 81 -12.87 23.83 -1.97
CA ALA A 81 -12.35 24.17 -3.30
C ALA A 81 -10.82 24.16 -3.32
N GLU A 82 -10.18 24.74 -2.30
CA GLU A 82 -8.73 24.74 -2.16
C GLU A 82 -8.18 23.33 -1.88
N VAL A 83 -8.86 22.54 -1.04
CA VAL A 83 -8.48 21.13 -0.81
C VAL A 83 -8.51 20.34 -2.13
N ARG A 84 -9.56 20.52 -2.93
CA ARG A 84 -9.69 19.87 -4.25
C ARG A 84 -8.59 20.28 -5.20
N GLU A 85 -8.28 21.58 -5.28
CA GLU A 85 -7.21 22.10 -6.13
C GLU A 85 -5.87 21.46 -5.74
N LYS A 86 -5.54 21.45 -4.45
CA LYS A 86 -4.28 20.84 -3.96
C LYS A 86 -4.25 19.32 -4.17
N ALA A 87 -5.38 18.62 -4.06
CA ALA A 87 -5.48 17.20 -4.37
C ALA A 87 -5.17 16.90 -5.85
N LEU A 88 -5.73 17.69 -6.77
CA LEU A 88 -5.44 17.59 -8.20
C LEU A 88 -3.97 17.94 -8.50
N SER A 89 -3.43 18.94 -7.80
CA SER A 89 -2.05 19.40 -7.94
C SER A 89 -1.03 18.32 -7.52
N VAL A 90 -1.28 17.59 -6.42
CA VAL A 90 -0.40 16.48 -6.00
C VAL A 90 -0.55 15.25 -6.92
N LEU A 91 -1.77 14.95 -7.37
CA LEU A 91 -2.02 13.87 -8.33
C LEU A 91 -1.30 14.11 -9.66
N ALA A 92 -1.34 15.34 -10.19
CA ALA A 92 -0.66 15.70 -11.43
C ALA A 92 0.87 15.51 -11.33
N ARG A 93 1.48 15.87 -10.19
CA ARG A 93 2.91 15.67 -9.95
C ARG A 93 3.28 14.19 -9.84
N TYR A 94 2.43 13.39 -9.18
CA TYR A 94 2.63 11.95 -9.12
C TYR A 94 2.56 11.32 -10.52
N ARG A 95 1.60 11.73 -11.36
CA ARG A 95 1.51 11.28 -12.76
C ARG A 95 2.73 11.66 -13.58
N SER A 96 3.21 12.90 -13.44
CA SER A 96 4.44 13.35 -14.09
C SER A 96 5.63 12.44 -13.75
N ILE A 97 5.74 11.98 -12.51
CA ILE A 97 6.79 11.00 -12.13
C ILE A 97 6.61 9.67 -12.86
N LEU A 98 5.38 9.15 -12.92
CA LEU A 98 5.09 7.90 -13.62
C LEU A 98 5.35 7.99 -15.14
N ASP A 99 4.99 9.12 -15.75
CA ASP A 99 5.21 9.39 -17.18
C ASP A 99 6.69 9.51 -17.50
N ASN A 100 7.47 10.09 -16.59
CA ASN A 100 8.93 10.25 -16.73
C ASN A 100 9.74 9.09 -16.11
N LYS A 101 9.13 7.90 -15.87
CA LYS A 101 9.82 6.73 -15.28
C LYS A 101 11.11 6.33 -16.00
N ARG A 102 11.25 6.64 -17.29
CA ARG A 102 12.47 6.39 -18.07
C ARG A 102 13.67 7.15 -17.54
N ASP A 103 13.49 8.41 -17.17
CA ASP A 103 14.55 9.23 -16.59
C ASP A 103 15.01 8.60 -15.27
N PHE A 104 14.06 8.11 -14.48
CA PHE A 104 14.33 7.41 -13.23
C PHE A 104 15.14 6.12 -13.41
N TYR A 105 14.89 5.33 -14.45
CA TYR A 105 15.72 4.15 -14.74
C TYR A 105 17.13 4.53 -15.20
N GLN A 106 17.26 5.57 -16.05
CA GLN A 106 18.58 6.06 -16.48
C GLN A 106 19.41 6.56 -15.30
N ALA A 107 18.75 7.00 -14.23
CA ALA A 107 19.41 7.44 -13.03
C ALA A 107 19.94 6.31 -12.13
N ILE A 108 19.51 5.07 -12.37
CA ILE A 108 19.99 3.91 -11.60
C ILE A 108 21.37 3.52 -12.14
N PRO A 109 22.43 3.50 -11.30
CA PRO A 109 23.77 3.21 -11.78
C PRO A 109 23.89 1.78 -12.36
N ASN A 110 24.55 1.67 -13.54
CA ASN A 110 24.62 0.43 -14.34
C ASN A 110 25.20 -0.79 -13.61
N ASN A 111 26.06 -0.57 -12.62
CA ASN A 111 26.66 -1.64 -11.80
C ASN A 111 25.66 -2.35 -10.85
N TYR A 112 24.42 -1.86 -10.74
CA TYR A 112 23.36 -2.44 -9.89
C TYR A 112 22.23 -3.12 -10.69
N ILE A 113 22.34 -3.21 -12.02
CA ILE A 113 21.31 -3.82 -12.87
C ILE A 113 21.33 -5.36 -12.74
N HIS A 114 22.45 -5.94 -12.32
CA HIS A 114 22.59 -7.38 -12.16
C HIS A 114 21.98 -7.86 -10.83
N MET A 115 21.12 -8.88 -10.91
CA MET A 115 20.65 -9.65 -9.75
C MET A 115 21.86 -10.17 -8.96
N ASN A 116 21.94 -9.82 -7.67
CA ASN A 116 22.87 -10.49 -6.77
C ASN A 116 22.36 -11.91 -6.49
N ASN A 117 23.27 -12.87 -6.32
CA ASN A 117 23.00 -14.30 -6.06
C ASN A 117 22.24 -14.60 -4.73
N TYR A 118 21.62 -13.60 -4.09
CA TYR A 118 21.05 -13.65 -2.75
C TYR A 118 19.52 -13.46 -2.68
N ASN A 119 18.78 -13.63 -3.79
CA ASN A 119 17.32 -13.38 -3.85
C ASN A 119 16.93 -11.94 -3.46
N GLU A 120 17.78 -10.97 -3.77
CA GLU A 120 17.53 -9.55 -3.48
C GLU A 120 16.74 -8.88 -4.62
N LEU A 121 15.87 -7.93 -4.27
CA LEU A 121 15.17 -7.08 -5.25
C LEU A 121 16.19 -6.24 -6.02
N ASN A 122 16.07 -6.21 -7.35
CA ASN A 122 16.87 -5.28 -8.14
C ASN A 122 16.40 -3.82 -7.93
N LYS A 123 17.26 -2.84 -8.21
CA LYS A 123 16.92 -1.43 -7.97
C LYS A 123 15.72 -0.92 -8.78
N ASN A 124 15.44 -1.48 -9.95
CA ASN A 124 14.23 -1.14 -10.71
C ASN A 124 12.98 -1.61 -9.96
N GLN A 125 13.00 -2.82 -9.41
CA GLN A 125 11.89 -3.35 -8.60
C GLN A 125 11.71 -2.53 -7.32
N LEU A 126 12.81 -2.15 -6.64
CA LEU A 126 12.75 -1.25 -5.49
C LEU A 126 12.14 0.11 -5.86
N LEU A 127 12.50 0.65 -7.02
CA LEU A 127 11.95 1.91 -7.52
C LEU A 127 10.44 1.80 -7.78
N HIS A 128 10.02 0.73 -8.46
CA HIS A 128 8.61 0.43 -8.70
C HIS A 128 7.81 0.27 -7.40
N LEU A 129 8.30 -0.55 -6.48
CA LEU A 129 7.68 -0.75 -5.17
C LEU A 129 7.58 0.59 -4.43
N SER A 130 8.59 1.44 -4.54
CA SER A 130 8.53 2.75 -3.89
C SER A 130 7.52 3.69 -4.54
N PHE A 131 7.39 3.71 -5.86
CA PHE A 131 6.35 4.51 -6.53
C PHE A 131 4.94 4.02 -6.21
N LEU A 132 4.76 2.70 -6.11
CA LEU A 132 3.51 2.10 -5.65
C LEU A 132 3.19 2.51 -4.22
N GLU A 133 4.15 2.40 -3.30
CA GLU A 133 3.94 2.79 -1.90
C GLU A 133 3.62 4.30 -1.77
N THR A 134 4.30 5.17 -2.54
CA THR A 134 3.96 6.59 -2.62
C THR A 134 2.52 6.80 -3.10
N GLY A 135 2.11 6.10 -4.15
CA GLY A 135 0.74 6.14 -4.66
C GLY A 135 -0.29 5.67 -3.64
N LEU A 136 -0.01 4.57 -2.92
CA LEU A 136 -0.89 4.02 -1.89
C LEU A 136 -1.05 4.96 -0.70
N ILE A 137 0.01 5.68 -0.29
CA ILE A 137 -0.08 6.71 0.75
C ILE A 137 -0.97 7.87 0.29
N LEU A 138 -0.80 8.33 -0.96
CA LEU A 138 -1.67 9.37 -1.54
C LEU A 138 -3.12 8.92 -1.55
N LEU A 139 -3.37 7.69 -2.01
CA LEU A 139 -4.69 7.10 -2.10
C LEU A 139 -5.37 6.99 -0.74
N SER A 140 -4.66 6.49 0.27
CA SER A 140 -5.14 6.46 1.66
C SER A 140 -5.49 7.87 2.13
N THR A 141 -4.63 8.85 1.86
CA THR A 141 -4.83 10.22 2.31
C THR A 141 -6.06 10.85 1.64
N PHE A 142 -6.30 10.59 0.35
CA PHE A 142 -7.50 11.04 -0.34
C PHE A 142 -8.75 10.43 0.28
N LEU A 143 -8.76 9.12 0.51
CA LEU A 143 -9.90 8.42 1.11
C LEU A 143 -10.19 8.86 2.55
N ASP A 144 -9.15 9.18 3.33
CA ASP A 144 -9.30 9.70 4.70
C ASP A 144 -9.85 11.12 4.74
N ASN A 145 -9.71 11.88 3.66
CA ASN A 145 -10.19 13.27 3.54
C ASN A 145 -11.37 13.41 2.56
N ALA A 146 -12.00 12.30 2.17
CA ALA A 146 -13.05 12.27 1.15
C ALA A 146 -14.23 13.20 1.45
N ALA A 147 -14.58 13.35 2.73
CA ALA A 147 -15.68 14.21 3.18
C ALA A 147 -15.44 15.71 2.91
N LYS A 148 -14.23 16.12 2.51
CA LYS A 148 -13.86 17.54 2.34
C LYS A 148 -13.85 18.03 0.89
N PHE A 149 -13.87 17.14 -0.10
CA PHE A 149 -13.69 17.56 -1.50
C PHE A 149 -14.22 16.63 -2.59
N ASP A 150 -15.13 15.70 -2.23
CA ASP A 150 -15.65 14.70 -3.18
C ASP A 150 -14.51 13.94 -3.88
N SER A 151 -13.68 13.28 -3.07
CA SER A 151 -12.42 12.69 -3.51
C SER A 151 -12.59 11.45 -4.39
N GLU A 152 -13.80 10.97 -4.62
CA GLU A 152 -14.09 9.62 -5.11
C GLU A 152 -13.52 9.41 -6.51
N LYS A 153 -13.82 10.33 -7.44
CA LYS A 153 -13.30 10.28 -8.82
C LYS A 153 -11.78 10.42 -8.87
N ILE A 154 -11.21 11.27 -8.02
CA ILE A 154 -9.76 11.51 -7.94
C ILE A 154 -9.07 10.26 -7.39
N ALA A 155 -9.63 9.64 -6.36
CA ALA A 155 -9.11 8.44 -5.72
C ALA A 155 -9.22 7.21 -6.64
N ALA A 156 -10.35 7.03 -7.34
CA ALA A 156 -10.51 5.96 -8.33
C ALA A 156 -9.51 6.09 -9.49
N SER A 157 -9.30 7.31 -9.96
CA SER A 157 -8.33 7.59 -11.02
C SER A 157 -6.88 7.36 -10.58
N LEU A 158 -6.55 7.69 -9.32
CA LEU A 158 -5.25 7.34 -8.74
C LEU A 158 -5.09 5.83 -8.54
N TYR A 159 -6.14 5.13 -8.10
CA TYR A 159 -6.13 3.68 -7.94
C TYR A 159 -5.87 2.96 -9.27
N THR A 160 -6.49 3.42 -10.35
CA THR A 160 -6.23 2.92 -11.71
C THR A 160 -4.74 3.05 -12.07
N ASN A 161 -4.15 4.24 -11.86
CA ASN A 161 -2.72 4.46 -12.12
C ASN A 161 -1.81 3.52 -11.30
N ILE A 162 -2.21 3.17 -10.07
CA ILE A 162 -1.46 2.26 -9.20
C ILE A 162 -1.55 0.82 -9.72
N ILE A 163 -2.74 0.37 -10.15
CA ILE A 163 -2.92 -0.94 -10.78
C ILE A 163 -2.08 -1.03 -12.04
N ASP A 164 -2.22 -0.06 -12.95
CA ASP A 164 -1.48 -0.05 -14.23
C ASP A 164 0.03 -0.11 -14.00
N LEU A 165 0.54 0.63 -13.02
CA LEU A 165 1.93 0.57 -12.63
C LEU A 165 2.30 -0.81 -12.09
N TYR A 166 1.50 -1.39 -11.19
CA TYR A 166 1.78 -2.69 -10.58
C TYR A 166 1.84 -3.80 -11.64
N GLU A 167 0.84 -3.87 -12.52
CA GLU A 167 0.76 -4.87 -13.59
C GLU A 167 1.91 -4.73 -14.59
N TYR A 168 2.27 -3.49 -14.94
CA TYR A 168 3.43 -3.22 -15.80
C TYR A 168 4.76 -3.63 -15.15
N SER A 169 4.90 -3.44 -13.83
CA SER A 169 6.17 -3.61 -13.11
C SER A 169 6.46 -5.06 -12.73
N PHE A 170 5.42 -5.84 -12.43
CA PHE A 170 5.55 -7.22 -11.95
C PHE A 170 4.71 -8.19 -12.79
N PRO A 171 4.85 -8.18 -14.13
CA PRO A 171 4.04 -9.02 -15.00
C PRO A 171 4.32 -10.48 -14.68
N ASN A 172 3.26 -11.24 -14.47
CA ASN A 172 3.31 -12.70 -14.24
C ASN A 172 4.03 -13.16 -12.96
N THR A 173 4.39 -12.29 -12.01
CA THR A 173 4.98 -12.73 -10.74
C THR A 173 3.95 -13.45 -9.86
N ILE A 174 2.76 -12.88 -9.71
CA ILE A 174 1.63 -13.46 -8.98
C ILE A 174 0.66 -14.11 -9.99
N ASN A 175 1.10 -15.22 -10.59
CA ASN A 175 0.36 -15.94 -11.63
C ASN A 175 -0.42 -17.17 -11.10
N ASN A 176 -1.06 -17.92 -12.00
CA ASN A 176 -1.81 -19.13 -11.64
C ASN A 176 -0.94 -20.19 -10.94
N GLN A 177 0.33 -20.33 -11.31
CA GLN A 177 1.25 -21.26 -10.66
C GLN A 177 1.59 -20.82 -9.24
N PHE A 178 1.83 -19.53 -9.03
CA PHE A 178 2.02 -18.96 -7.69
C PHE A 178 0.81 -19.28 -6.80
N TRP A 179 -0.40 -19.00 -7.26
CA TRP A 179 -1.63 -19.27 -6.50
C TRP A 179 -1.85 -20.75 -6.24
N TYR A 180 -1.56 -21.62 -7.22
CA TYR A 180 -1.61 -23.07 -7.04
C TYR A 180 -0.65 -23.52 -5.94
N ASN A 181 0.63 -23.12 -6.02
CA ASN A 181 1.65 -23.51 -5.04
C ASN A 181 1.31 -22.99 -3.64
N LEU A 182 0.82 -21.76 -3.53
CA LEU A 182 0.44 -21.17 -2.25
C LEU A 182 -0.74 -21.90 -1.60
N LYS A 183 -1.79 -22.23 -2.37
CA LYS A 183 -2.95 -22.99 -1.89
C LYS A 183 -2.60 -24.44 -1.57
N LEU A 184 -1.77 -25.08 -2.39
CA LEU A 184 -1.26 -26.42 -2.13
C LEU A 184 -0.49 -26.45 -0.81
N PHE A 185 0.42 -25.50 -0.62
CA PHE A 185 1.22 -25.41 0.60
C PHE A 185 0.33 -25.26 1.85
N GLU A 186 -0.62 -24.33 1.85
CA GLU A 186 -1.53 -24.15 2.99
C GLU A 186 -2.44 -25.36 3.23
N PHE A 187 -2.97 -25.96 2.16
CA PHE A 187 -3.78 -27.17 2.24
C PHE A 187 -3.02 -28.30 2.93
N LEU A 188 -1.80 -28.60 2.49
CA LEU A 188 -0.99 -29.67 3.06
C LEU A 188 -0.58 -29.39 4.52
N LEU A 189 -0.41 -28.12 4.88
CA LEU A 189 -0.14 -27.72 6.24
C LEU A 189 -1.36 -27.96 7.15
N ARG A 190 -2.57 -27.61 6.70
CA ARG A 190 -3.81 -27.84 7.46
C ARG A 190 -4.17 -29.30 7.61
N GLU A 191 -3.92 -30.10 6.56
CA GLU A 191 -4.11 -31.56 6.58
C GLU A 191 -3.01 -32.30 7.37
N ASN A 192 -2.05 -31.57 7.98
CA ASN A 192 -0.91 -32.12 8.69
C ASN A 192 -0.06 -33.08 7.83
N ILE A 193 0.01 -32.87 6.52
CA ILE A 193 0.84 -33.66 5.60
C ILE A 193 2.29 -33.17 5.63
N ILE A 194 2.49 -31.85 5.78
CA ILE A 194 3.81 -31.26 6.04
C ILE A 194 3.90 -30.84 7.51
N HIS A 195 4.97 -31.26 8.18
CA HIS A 195 5.21 -30.98 9.60
C HIS A 195 6.29 -29.90 9.79
N ASN A 196 6.37 -29.35 11.01
CA ASN A 196 7.45 -28.48 11.48
C ASN A 196 7.61 -27.13 10.76
N TRP A 197 6.58 -26.67 10.05
CA TRP A 197 6.60 -25.33 9.48
C TRP A 197 6.02 -24.31 10.46
N ASN A 198 6.69 -23.16 10.60
CA ASN A 198 6.29 -22.16 11.60
C ASN A 198 5.06 -21.39 11.12
N ILE A 199 3.88 -21.89 11.52
CA ILE A 199 2.54 -21.33 11.22
C ILE A 199 2.48 -19.83 11.57
N SER A 200 3.19 -19.36 12.60
CA SER A 200 3.20 -17.93 12.97
C SER A 200 3.78 -17.00 11.90
N ARG A 201 4.50 -17.54 10.89
CA ARG A 201 5.04 -16.78 9.76
C ARG A 201 4.07 -16.68 8.57
N ILE A 202 2.94 -17.38 8.64
CA ILE A 202 1.88 -17.28 7.63
C ILE A 202 1.19 -15.93 7.78
N ASN A 203 1.34 -15.07 6.77
CA ASN A 203 0.61 -13.81 6.69
C ASN A 203 -0.51 -13.85 5.64
N PHE A 204 -0.95 -15.03 5.22
CA PHE A 204 -2.03 -15.25 4.26
C PHE A 204 -2.88 -16.44 4.72
N THR A 205 -4.19 -16.41 4.56
CA THR A 205 -5.03 -17.55 4.91
C THR A 205 -6.15 -17.70 3.91
N PHE A 206 -6.37 -18.92 3.44
CA PHE A 206 -7.55 -19.27 2.66
C PHE A 206 -8.67 -19.76 3.58
N THR A 207 -9.91 -19.54 3.17
CA THR A 207 -11.07 -20.14 3.86
C THR A 207 -11.11 -21.65 3.61
N GLU A 208 -11.81 -22.40 4.48
CA GLU A 208 -11.99 -23.84 4.28
C GLU A 208 -12.67 -24.14 2.94
N ASP A 209 -13.75 -23.42 2.61
CA ASP A 209 -14.45 -23.53 1.33
C ASP A 209 -13.50 -23.32 0.12
N GLN A 210 -12.60 -22.34 0.20
CA GLN A 210 -11.62 -22.08 -0.87
C GLN A 210 -10.62 -23.22 -1.03
N LEU A 211 -10.22 -23.87 0.06
CA LEU A 211 -9.29 -25.00 0.03
C LEU A 211 -9.98 -26.28 -0.42
N GLU A 212 -11.24 -26.49 -0.03
CA GLU A 212 -12.05 -27.62 -0.50
C GLU A 212 -12.35 -27.51 -2.00
N ASP A 213 -12.75 -26.34 -2.48
CA ASP A 213 -12.94 -26.06 -3.91
C ASP A 213 -11.63 -26.24 -4.70
N PHE A 214 -10.52 -25.72 -4.16
CA PHE A 214 -9.20 -25.91 -4.74
C PHE A 214 -8.82 -27.39 -4.86
N PHE A 215 -8.99 -28.17 -3.79
CA PHE A 215 -8.71 -29.60 -3.79
C PHE A 215 -9.59 -30.34 -4.79
N THR A 216 -10.89 -30.05 -4.80
CA THR A 216 -11.85 -30.69 -5.70
C THR A 216 -11.48 -30.46 -7.16
N LYS A 217 -11.14 -29.23 -7.54
CA LYS A 217 -10.75 -28.86 -8.91
C LYS A 217 -9.41 -29.44 -9.35
N ASN A 218 -8.47 -29.64 -8.41
CA ASN A 218 -7.09 -30.02 -8.73
C ASN A 218 -6.67 -31.40 -8.21
N ARG A 219 -7.64 -32.21 -7.75
CA ARG A 219 -7.42 -33.47 -7.02
C ARG A 219 -6.34 -34.37 -7.62
N LYS A 220 -6.37 -34.61 -8.93
CA LYS A 220 -5.40 -35.50 -9.61
C LYS A 220 -3.97 -34.96 -9.53
N THR A 221 -3.81 -33.66 -9.75
CA THR A 221 -2.50 -32.98 -9.72
C THR A 221 -1.96 -32.94 -8.30
N ILE A 222 -2.80 -32.57 -7.32
CA ILE A 222 -2.42 -32.53 -5.90
C ILE A 222 -1.95 -33.91 -5.42
N LEU A 223 -2.69 -34.98 -5.72
CA LEU A 223 -2.29 -36.33 -5.31
C LEU A 223 -0.97 -36.78 -5.96
N LYS A 224 -0.67 -36.29 -7.17
CA LYS A 224 0.62 -36.53 -7.83
C LYS A 224 1.75 -35.77 -7.12
N ASP A 225 1.52 -34.52 -6.76
CA ASP A 225 2.49 -33.68 -6.06
C ASP A 225 2.77 -34.17 -4.63
N ILE A 226 1.74 -34.65 -3.92
CA ILE A 226 1.90 -35.30 -2.61
C ILE A 226 2.76 -36.55 -2.71
N ARG A 227 2.59 -37.37 -3.76
CA ARG A 227 3.36 -38.61 -3.94
C ARG A 227 4.83 -38.35 -4.26
N SER A 228 5.15 -37.25 -4.92
CA SER A 228 6.53 -36.93 -5.31
C SER A 228 7.31 -36.20 -4.22
N LEU A 229 6.63 -35.46 -3.33
CA LEU A 229 7.15 -34.61 -2.24
C LEU A 229 8.17 -33.52 -2.62
N ASN A 230 8.88 -33.66 -3.75
CA ASN A 230 9.97 -32.80 -4.19
C ASN A 230 9.50 -31.42 -4.72
N ASN A 231 8.20 -31.25 -4.96
CA ASN A 231 7.64 -30.04 -5.57
C ASN A 231 6.80 -29.20 -4.59
N ILE A 232 6.76 -29.57 -3.30
CA ILE A 232 6.01 -28.81 -2.29
C ILE A 232 6.95 -27.79 -1.68
N PHE A 233 6.67 -26.51 -1.94
CA PHE A 233 7.38 -25.39 -1.34
C PHE A 233 6.41 -24.24 -1.09
N ASN A 234 6.74 -23.41 -0.10
CA ASN A 234 6.04 -22.14 0.09
C ASN A 234 6.62 -21.10 -0.89
N PRO A 235 5.85 -20.59 -1.87
CA PRO A 235 6.38 -19.59 -2.80
C PRO A 235 6.76 -18.28 -2.11
N LEU A 236 6.28 -18.02 -0.88
CA LEU A 236 6.65 -16.84 -0.09
C LEU A 236 7.98 -16.99 0.68
N ASP A 237 8.64 -18.16 0.62
CA ASP A 237 10.01 -18.29 1.12
C ASP A 237 11.01 -17.52 0.23
N ASN A 238 10.63 -17.24 -1.02
CA ASN A 238 11.35 -16.31 -1.89
C ASN A 238 11.06 -14.86 -1.45
N TYR A 239 12.11 -14.14 -1.06
CA TYR A 239 12.02 -12.77 -0.55
C TYR A 239 11.39 -11.80 -1.57
N GLU A 240 11.85 -11.82 -2.82
CA GLU A 240 11.31 -10.98 -3.90
C GLU A 240 9.81 -11.23 -4.12
N ILE A 241 9.41 -12.50 -4.29
CA ILE A 241 8.01 -12.88 -4.47
C ILE A 241 7.17 -12.46 -3.27
N ASN A 242 7.67 -12.65 -2.06
CA ASN A 242 6.95 -12.25 -0.85
C ASN A 242 6.74 -10.73 -0.79
N ILE A 243 7.75 -9.92 -1.08
CA ILE A 243 7.61 -8.46 -1.09
C ILE A 243 6.59 -8.01 -2.15
N ILE A 244 6.65 -8.58 -3.36
CA ILE A 244 5.70 -8.28 -4.44
C ILE A 244 4.28 -8.71 -4.02
N PHE A 245 4.13 -9.88 -3.40
CA PHE A 245 2.85 -10.35 -2.87
C PHE A 245 2.31 -9.46 -1.74
N GLN A 246 3.17 -8.94 -0.85
CA GLN A 246 2.71 -7.96 0.15
C GLN A 246 2.21 -6.67 -0.51
N MET A 247 2.85 -6.21 -1.57
CA MET A 247 2.39 -5.06 -2.34
C MET A 247 1.03 -5.35 -3.02
N HIS A 248 0.88 -6.53 -3.63
CA HIS A 248 -0.39 -6.99 -4.18
C HIS A 248 -1.52 -6.94 -3.15
N LYS A 249 -1.29 -7.52 -1.96
CA LYS A 249 -2.26 -7.49 -0.86
C LYS A 249 -2.64 -6.08 -0.43
N LYS A 250 -1.66 -5.16 -0.37
CA LYS A 250 -1.94 -3.75 -0.06
C LYS A 250 -2.86 -3.14 -1.11
N ILE A 251 -2.56 -3.32 -2.40
CA ILE A 251 -3.37 -2.79 -3.51
C ILE A 251 -4.80 -3.36 -3.47
N GLU A 252 -4.96 -4.67 -3.30
CA GLU A 252 -6.28 -5.33 -3.21
C GLU A 252 -7.07 -4.83 -1.99
N SER A 253 -6.42 -4.55 -0.86
CA SER A 253 -7.12 -4.01 0.31
C SER A 253 -7.76 -2.63 0.07
N PHE A 254 -7.28 -1.87 -0.92
CA PHE A 254 -7.93 -0.62 -1.33
C PHE A 254 -9.14 -0.89 -2.21
N LYS A 255 -9.11 -1.93 -3.07
CA LYS A 255 -10.26 -2.37 -3.86
C LYS A 255 -11.48 -2.60 -2.96
N GLU A 256 -11.29 -3.38 -1.90
CA GLU A 256 -12.34 -3.69 -0.92
C GLU A 256 -12.87 -2.41 -0.23
N LYS A 257 -12.01 -1.41 0.02
CA LYS A 257 -12.41 -0.11 0.57
C LYS A 257 -13.22 0.74 -0.42
N PHE A 258 -12.95 0.63 -1.72
CA PHE A 258 -13.75 1.28 -2.76
C PHE A 258 -15.11 0.60 -2.95
N GLU A 259 -15.13 -0.74 -2.95
CA GLU A 259 -16.35 -1.54 -3.10
C GLU A 259 -17.29 -1.36 -1.90
N SER A 260 -16.76 -1.41 -0.67
CA SER A 260 -17.54 -1.18 0.56
C SER A 260 -18.11 0.24 0.67
N LYS A 261 -17.47 1.24 0.05
CA LYS A 261 -17.97 2.61 -0.04
C LYS A 261 -18.88 2.86 -1.27
N LYS A 262 -19.15 1.85 -2.12
CA LYS A 262 -19.90 1.95 -3.39
C LYS A 262 -19.33 2.97 -4.39
N LEU A 263 -18.01 3.13 -4.41
CA LEU A 263 -17.33 4.17 -5.20
C LEU A 263 -16.82 3.67 -6.56
N VAL A 264 -16.92 2.36 -6.78
CA VAL A 264 -16.68 1.71 -8.07
C VAL A 264 -17.82 0.73 -8.28
N THR A 265 -18.60 0.92 -9.34
CA THR A 265 -19.39 -0.15 -9.92
C THR A 265 -18.50 -0.84 -10.95
N VAL A 266 -18.04 -2.05 -10.63
CA VAL A 266 -17.45 -2.92 -11.65
C VAL A 266 -18.61 -3.49 -12.45
N ASN A 267 -18.64 -3.21 -13.75
CA ASN A 267 -19.45 -3.95 -14.71
C ASN A 267 -18.81 -5.31 -14.97
#